data_AF-A0A2P8GB58-F1
#
_entry.id   AF-A0A2P8GB58-F1
#
_cell.length_a   1.000
_cell.length_b   1.000
_cell.length_c   1.000
_cell.angle_alpha   90.00
_cell.angle_beta   90.00
_cell.angle_gamma   90.00
#
_symmetry.space_group_name_H-M   'P 1'
#
loop_
_entity.id
_entity.type
_entity.pdbx_description
1 polymer ?
#
loop_
_entity_poly.entity_id
_entity_poly.type
_entity_poly.pdbx_seq_one_letter_code
_entity_poly.pdbx_strand_id
1 'polypeptide(L)'
;MKRFLAALFFVLPLHCSFGQELSPYYKIKAADRVKQVLKDFESAFGLLTNPYIIDSEERDEATYRMRASLRDDARFENDLVPDNKGTKTIDFNEYQRIAFISYKKSGLTYHADWEEAEFKAIPEGYLVLFYGSKTLFGNYQGAKRLQLENVPCRAGVFIKVAENQVTEARIGFMDTDWKDKGKGTISLTDQRNPLEFITLPEVIDKLSGQVARAIPKSGVTRLVIEEITFQGLGVSNDFSKQLTGTLKSALTRANSDIQIGLGTTRSLDALLKLKGGYQKAGNFLKIGVQLFDGHDQPVGNELLAEILLLNIPNAEIEPAEQLVREAQRMREITDQKTTNRETTAPELVLEVSTDKGYGPQSYREGDIMRLKVRANKPCTVRMIYRDAAKNIVRLRNDDFRIAADAVDKWIEIPEKFECAAPFGFEMLLAYATEGNFKPIEKTQEQNGFTFILDDLKNVVDITASGNEKEKIAKCTIPITTQAKRKVF
;
A
#
# COMPACT_ATOMS: atom_id res chain seq x y z
N MET A 1 -12.51 -18.88 -44.52
CA MET A 1 -12.39 -17.41 -44.47
C MET A 1 -11.01 -17.02 -43.94
N LYS A 2 -9.98 -17.26 -44.75
CA LYS A 2 -8.59 -16.81 -44.60
C LYS A 2 -8.24 -16.19 -45.94
N ARG A 3 -7.52 -15.06 -45.95
CA ARG A 3 -7.15 -14.17 -47.09
C ARG A 3 -7.98 -12.89 -47.12
N PHE A 4 -7.55 -11.88 -46.37
CA PHE A 4 -7.74 -10.45 -46.69
C PHE A 4 -6.85 -9.63 -45.74
N LEU A 5 -5.53 -9.72 -45.91
CA LEU A 5 -4.56 -8.83 -45.23
C LEU A 5 -3.22 -8.88 -45.96
N ALA A 6 -3.24 -8.55 -47.25
CA ALA A 6 -2.04 -8.40 -48.07
C ALA A 6 -2.38 -7.57 -49.31
N ALA A 7 -2.48 -6.24 -49.16
CA ALA A 7 -2.26 -5.26 -50.23
C ALA A 7 -2.59 -3.84 -49.75
N LEU A 8 -1.63 -3.18 -49.09
CA LEU A 8 -1.50 -1.72 -49.19
C LEU A 8 -0.08 -1.31 -48.77
N PHE A 9 0.86 -1.33 -49.71
CA PHE A 9 2.12 -0.60 -49.59
C PHE A 9 2.37 0.10 -50.92
N PHE A 10 1.85 1.32 -51.02
CA PHE A 10 2.21 2.26 -52.07
C PHE A 10 3.53 2.92 -51.69
N VAL A 11 4.42 2.99 -52.68
CA VAL A 11 5.79 3.47 -52.59
C VAL A 11 5.81 4.99 -52.35
N LEU A 12 6.18 5.40 -51.14
CA LEU A 12 6.73 6.73 -50.84
C LEU A 12 8.12 6.49 -50.22
N PRO A 13 9.16 7.26 -50.59
CA PRO A 13 10.45 7.19 -49.92
C PRO A 13 10.30 7.91 -48.58
N LEU A 14 9.71 7.23 -47.60
CA LEU A 14 9.84 7.62 -46.21
C LEU A 14 11.33 7.50 -45.88
N HIS A 15 11.95 8.61 -45.48
CA HIS A 15 13.15 8.59 -44.67
C HIS A 15 12.79 7.93 -43.33
N CYS A 16 12.63 6.60 -43.36
CA CYS A 16 12.64 5.79 -42.16
C CYS A 16 14.05 5.92 -41.61
N SER A 17 14.21 6.80 -40.62
CA SER A 17 15.29 6.68 -39.66
C SER A 17 15.21 5.26 -39.10
N PHE A 18 16.02 4.36 -39.65
CA PHE A 18 16.18 3.01 -39.14
C PHE A 18 16.55 3.16 -37.66
N GLY A 19 15.66 2.69 -36.77
CA GLY A 19 15.87 2.78 -35.33
C GLY A 19 17.24 2.19 -34.99
N GLN A 20 18.09 2.99 -34.35
CA GLN A 20 19.41 2.56 -33.91
C GLN A 20 19.26 1.31 -33.03
N GLU A 21 19.88 0.21 -33.43
CA GLU A 21 19.77 -1.05 -32.70
C GLU A 21 20.28 -0.89 -31.26
N LEU A 22 19.46 -1.27 -30.28
CA LEU A 22 19.86 -1.24 -28.88
C LEU A 22 20.99 -2.25 -28.64
N SER A 23 22.03 -1.81 -27.94
CA SER A 23 23.07 -2.72 -27.45
C SER A 23 22.46 -3.76 -26.47
N PRO A 24 23.10 -4.92 -26.28
CA PRO A 24 22.62 -5.94 -25.34
C PRO A 24 22.36 -5.39 -23.92
N TYR A 25 23.24 -4.51 -23.45
CA TYR A 25 23.09 -3.84 -22.16
C TYR A 25 21.79 -3.00 -22.09
N TYR A 26 21.51 -2.21 -23.12
CA TYR A 26 20.29 -1.40 -23.15
C TYR A 26 19.02 -2.20 -23.40
N LYS A 27 19.09 -3.32 -24.12
CA LYS A 27 17.98 -4.28 -24.25
C LYS A 27 17.60 -4.84 -22.87
N ILE A 28 18.58 -5.21 -22.06
CA ILE A 28 18.35 -5.69 -20.68
C ILE A 28 17.66 -4.60 -19.84
N LYS A 29 18.27 -3.41 -19.76
CA LYS A 29 17.70 -2.29 -18.98
C LYS A 29 16.29 -1.91 -19.43
N ALA A 30 16.04 -1.91 -20.74
CA ALA A 30 14.71 -1.65 -21.29
C ALA A 30 13.72 -2.76 -20.92
N ALA A 31 14.15 -4.02 -20.94
CA ALA A 31 13.30 -5.14 -20.54
C ALA A 31 12.91 -5.05 -19.06
N ASP A 32 13.81 -4.63 -18.17
CA ASP A 32 13.49 -4.47 -16.74
C ASP A 32 12.47 -3.36 -16.52
N ARG A 33 12.62 -2.24 -17.23
CA ARG A 33 11.63 -1.16 -17.18
C ARG A 33 10.25 -1.62 -17.67
N VAL A 34 10.20 -2.43 -18.72
CA VAL A 34 8.95 -3.00 -19.21
C VAL A 34 8.36 -4.02 -18.23
N LYS A 35 9.20 -4.87 -17.63
CA LYS A 35 8.78 -5.83 -16.60
C LYS A 35 8.09 -5.12 -15.44
N GLN A 36 8.60 -3.96 -15.03
CA GLN A 36 7.94 -3.12 -14.02
C GLN A 36 6.55 -2.64 -14.48
N VAL A 37 6.36 -2.23 -15.74
CA VAL A 37 5.03 -1.86 -16.27
C VAL A 37 4.06 -3.06 -16.26
N LEU A 38 4.54 -4.25 -16.62
CA LEU A 38 3.75 -5.49 -16.53
C LEU A 38 3.36 -5.80 -15.08
N LYS A 39 4.26 -5.60 -14.12
CA LYS A 39 4.00 -5.78 -12.69
C LYS A 39 3.08 -4.70 -12.10
N ASP A 40 3.18 -3.46 -12.55
CA ASP A 40 2.27 -2.38 -12.17
C ASP A 40 0.84 -2.69 -12.65
N PHE A 41 0.70 -3.16 -13.89
CA PHE A 41 -0.58 -3.66 -14.42
C PHE A 41 -1.12 -4.83 -13.58
N GLU A 42 -0.31 -5.87 -13.34
CA GLU A 42 -0.69 -7.04 -12.53
C GLU A 42 -1.16 -6.63 -11.13
N SER A 43 -0.38 -5.79 -10.43
CA SER A 43 -0.69 -5.33 -9.08
C SER A 43 -1.98 -4.51 -9.06
N ALA A 44 -2.14 -3.57 -9.99
CA ALA A 44 -3.32 -2.72 -10.05
C ALA A 44 -4.57 -3.51 -10.43
N PHE A 45 -4.45 -4.44 -11.38
CA PHE A 45 -5.55 -5.32 -11.78
C PHE A 45 -5.98 -6.22 -10.63
N GLY A 46 -5.04 -6.87 -9.94
CA GLY A 46 -5.31 -7.71 -8.77
C GLY A 46 -5.95 -6.95 -7.60
N LEU A 47 -5.57 -5.69 -7.40
CA LEU A 47 -6.19 -4.80 -6.41
C LEU A 47 -7.64 -4.50 -6.78
N LEU A 48 -7.91 -4.14 -8.04
CA LEU A 48 -9.25 -3.80 -8.51
C LEU A 48 -10.21 -4.99 -8.57
N THR A 49 -9.69 -6.20 -8.75
CA THR A 49 -10.45 -7.44 -8.68
C THR A 49 -10.64 -7.96 -7.25
N ASN A 50 -10.01 -7.37 -6.25
CA ASN A 50 -10.17 -7.77 -4.86
C ASN A 50 -11.50 -7.22 -4.29
N PRO A 51 -12.45 -8.08 -3.88
CA PRO A 51 -13.76 -7.62 -3.38
C PRO A 51 -13.69 -6.96 -2.00
N TYR A 52 -12.57 -7.13 -1.28
CA TYR A 52 -12.38 -6.60 0.08
C TYR A 52 -11.83 -5.18 0.11
N ILE A 53 -11.43 -4.62 -1.05
CA ILE A 53 -10.93 -3.25 -1.14
C ILE A 53 -12.11 -2.30 -1.34
N ILE A 54 -12.44 -1.62 -0.25
CA ILE A 54 -13.56 -0.67 -0.13
C ILE A 54 -13.12 0.80 -0.20
N ASP A 55 -11.82 1.09 -0.07
CA ASP A 55 -11.29 2.45 -0.12
C ASP A 55 -11.36 3.00 -1.55
N SER A 56 -12.08 4.10 -1.75
CA SER A 56 -12.23 4.73 -3.05
C SER A 56 -10.92 5.33 -3.58
N GLU A 57 -10.07 5.90 -2.70
CA GLU A 57 -8.79 6.47 -3.13
C GLU A 57 -7.86 5.39 -3.66
N GLU A 58 -7.80 4.26 -2.95
CA GLU A 58 -6.97 3.10 -3.34
C GLU A 58 -7.43 2.54 -4.71
N ARG A 59 -8.75 2.48 -4.93
CA ARG A 59 -9.33 2.06 -6.22
C ARG A 59 -9.06 3.05 -7.35
N ASP A 60 -9.12 4.34 -7.08
CA ASP A 60 -8.85 5.38 -8.08
C ASP A 60 -7.37 5.35 -8.49
N GLU A 61 -6.46 5.22 -7.53
CA GLU A 61 -5.03 5.09 -7.78
C GLU A 61 -4.71 3.82 -8.59
N ALA A 62 -5.29 2.68 -8.22
CA ALA A 62 -5.13 1.44 -8.98
C ALA A 62 -5.68 1.58 -10.40
N THR A 63 -6.83 2.23 -10.57
CA THR A 63 -7.42 2.48 -11.90
C THR A 63 -6.49 3.32 -12.76
N TYR A 64 -5.94 4.40 -12.20
CA TYR A 64 -4.95 5.24 -12.87
C TYR A 64 -3.71 4.43 -13.29
N ARG A 65 -3.09 3.68 -12.37
CA ARG A 65 -1.89 2.87 -12.65
C ARG A 65 -2.14 1.81 -13.73
N MET A 66 -3.29 1.12 -13.65
CA MET A 66 -3.68 0.12 -14.64
C MET A 66 -3.84 0.77 -16.02
N ARG A 67 -4.54 1.90 -16.12
CA ARG A 67 -4.74 2.62 -17.40
C ARG A 67 -3.44 3.21 -17.93
N ALA A 68 -2.60 3.76 -17.07
CA ALA A 68 -1.27 4.25 -17.45
C ALA A 68 -0.37 3.12 -17.96
N SER A 69 -0.63 1.84 -17.64
CA SER A 69 0.18 0.73 -18.15
C SER A 69 -0.22 0.27 -19.56
N LEU A 70 -1.34 0.78 -20.11
CA LEU A 70 -1.98 0.24 -21.31
C LEU A 70 -2.00 1.24 -22.46
N ARG A 71 -1.98 0.73 -23.70
CA ARG A 71 -2.41 1.50 -24.87
C ARG A 71 -3.94 1.54 -24.96
N ASP A 72 -4.48 2.57 -25.58
CA ASP A 72 -5.93 2.70 -25.80
C ASP A 72 -6.50 1.58 -26.68
N ASP A 73 -5.68 1.03 -27.58
CA ASP A 73 -6.03 -0.05 -28.50
C ASP A 73 -5.68 -1.44 -27.97
N ALA A 74 -5.34 -1.59 -26.69
CA ALA A 74 -4.84 -2.84 -26.15
C ALA A 74 -5.83 -4.01 -26.32
N ARG A 75 -5.29 -5.21 -26.60
CA ARG A 75 -6.05 -6.44 -26.87
C ARG A 75 -5.63 -7.59 -25.97
N PHE A 76 -6.60 -8.29 -25.40
CA PHE A 76 -6.37 -9.37 -24.46
C PHE A 76 -7.08 -10.63 -24.95
N GLU A 77 -6.42 -11.77 -24.86
CA GLU A 77 -7.10 -13.05 -24.97
C GLU A 77 -8.21 -13.18 -23.92
N ASN A 78 -9.40 -13.64 -24.31
CA ASN A 78 -10.51 -13.81 -23.39
C ASN A 78 -10.37 -15.10 -22.55
N ASP A 79 -9.39 -15.11 -21.66
CA ASP A 79 -9.08 -16.20 -20.72
C ASP A 79 -9.84 -16.10 -19.39
N LEU A 80 -10.63 -15.03 -19.21
CA LEU A 80 -11.41 -14.77 -18.01
C LEU A 80 -12.74 -15.53 -17.94
N VAL A 81 -13.13 -16.23 -19.01
CA VAL A 81 -14.37 -17.01 -19.06
C VAL A 81 -14.00 -18.50 -19.00
N PRO A 82 -14.47 -19.26 -18.00
CA PRO A 82 -14.24 -20.69 -17.93
C PRO A 82 -14.61 -21.40 -19.23
N ASP A 83 -13.83 -22.41 -19.59
CA ASP A 83 -13.97 -23.22 -20.82
C ASP A 83 -13.74 -22.47 -22.15
N ASN A 84 -13.45 -21.17 -22.10
CA ASN A 84 -13.15 -20.42 -23.31
C ASN A 84 -11.73 -20.76 -23.80
N LYS A 85 -11.64 -21.50 -24.91
CA LYS A 85 -10.36 -21.90 -25.51
C LYS A 85 -9.78 -20.75 -26.34
N GLY A 86 -9.14 -19.79 -25.67
CA GLY A 86 -8.00 -18.97 -26.11
C GLY A 86 -7.92 -18.26 -27.48
N THR A 87 -8.88 -18.40 -28.39
CA THR A 87 -8.72 -17.85 -29.75
C THR A 87 -9.37 -16.49 -29.96
N LYS A 88 -10.19 -16.01 -29.02
CA LYS A 88 -10.87 -14.72 -29.14
C LYS A 88 -10.12 -13.66 -28.34
N THR A 89 -9.50 -12.71 -29.03
CA THR A 89 -9.02 -11.46 -28.42
C THR A 89 -10.18 -10.48 -28.28
N ILE A 90 -10.21 -9.77 -27.16
CA ILE A 90 -11.17 -8.72 -26.81
C ILE A 90 -10.41 -7.43 -26.49
N ASP A 91 -11.08 -6.29 -26.55
CA ASP A 91 -10.49 -5.04 -26.08
C ASP A 91 -10.38 -5.02 -24.54
N PHE A 92 -9.54 -4.12 -24.02
CA PHE A 92 -9.32 -4.04 -22.59
C PHE A 92 -10.58 -3.62 -21.80
N ASN A 93 -11.49 -2.82 -22.38
CA ASN A 93 -12.70 -2.41 -21.67
C ASN A 93 -13.64 -3.61 -21.45
N GLU A 94 -13.75 -4.49 -22.44
CA GLU A 94 -14.45 -5.76 -22.31
C GLU A 94 -13.75 -6.69 -21.31
N TYR A 95 -12.41 -6.80 -21.37
CA TYR A 95 -11.63 -7.60 -20.42
C TYR A 95 -11.85 -7.15 -18.98
N GLN A 96 -11.71 -5.85 -18.73
CA GLN A 96 -11.96 -5.21 -17.44
C GLN A 96 -13.40 -5.44 -16.95
N ARG A 97 -14.39 -5.29 -17.83
CA ARG A 97 -15.80 -5.52 -17.51
C ARG A 97 -16.03 -6.95 -17.05
N ILE A 98 -15.46 -7.94 -17.76
CA ILE A 98 -15.58 -9.35 -17.39
C ILE A 98 -14.95 -9.57 -16.01
N ALA A 99 -13.73 -9.08 -15.79
CA ALA A 99 -13.01 -9.21 -14.53
C ALA A 99 -13.82 -8.61 -13.35
N PHE A 100 -14.26 -7.36 -13.48
CA PHE A 100 -14.76 -6.60 -12.33
C PHE A 100 -16.24 -6.89 -12.02
N ILE A 101 -17.01 -7.34 -13.01
CA ILE A 101 -18.42 -7.71 -12.82
C ILE A 101 -18.54 -9.20 -12.48
N SER A 102 -17.88 -10.08 -13.26
CA SER A 102 -18.09 -11.51 -13.12
C SER A 102 -17.40 -12.08 -11.89
N TYR A 103 -16.35 -11.43 -11.39
CA TYR A 103 -15.62 -11.85 -10.19
C TYR A 103 -15.88 -10.95 -8.98
N LYS A 104 -16.87 -10.06 -9.04
CA LYS A 104 -17.17 -9.08 -7.97
C LYS A 104 -17.32 -9.70 -6.57
N LYS A 105 -17.81 -10.94 -6.47
CA LYS A 105 -18.07 -11.61 -5.18
C LYS A 105 -16.86 -12.39 -4.65
N SER A 106 -16.14 -13.06 -5.54
CA SER A 106 -15.11 -14.04 -5.21
C SER A 106 -13.70 -13.48 -5.34
N GLY A 107 -13.57 -12.37 -6.05
CA GLY A 107 -12.30 -11.86 -6.54
C GLY A 107 -11.72 -12.67 -7.67
N LEU A 108 -10.70 -12.10 -8.30
CA LEU A 108 -9.88 -12.74 -9.31
C LEU A 108 -8.42 -12.53 -8.94
N THR A 109 -7.70 -13.62 -8.74
CA THR A 109 -6.24 -13.60 -8.63
C THR A 109 -5.65 -13.63 -10.03
N TYR A 110 -4.75 -12.70 -10.30
CA TYR A 110 -3.99 -12.59 -11.53
C TYR A 110 -2.51 -12.56 -11.19
N HIS A 111 -1.73 -13.43 -11.81
CA HIS A 111 -0.29 -13.47 -11.65
C HIS A 111 0.39 -13.83 -12.96
N ALA A 112 1.52 -13.19 -13.26
CA ALA A 112 2.34 -13.52 -14.42
C ALA A 112 3.82 -13.53 -14.07
N ASP A 113 4.52 -14.59 -14.49
CA ASP A 113 5.96 -14.74 -14.38
C ASP A 113 6.56 -14.64 -15.78
N TRP A 114 7.50 -13.72 -15.96
CA TRP A 114 8.13 -13.44 -17.24
C TRP A 114 9.57 -13.93 -17.23
N GLU A 115 9.91 -14.81 -18.18
CA GLU A 115 11.18 -15.52 -18.23
C GLU A 115 12.09 -15.03 -19.35
N GLU A 116 11.51 -14.60 -20.47
CA GLU A 116 12.27 -14.18 -21.65
C GLU A 116 11.68 -12.92 -22.28
N ALA A 117 12.51 -12.17 -23.00
CA ALA A 117 12.08 -11.04 -23.81
C ALA A 117 12.68 -11.07 -25.23
N GLU A 118 11.92 -10.63 -26.24
CA GLU A 118 12.36 -10.43 -27.62
C GLU A 118 12.12 -8.98 -28.05
N PHE A 119 13.10 -8.34 -28.69
CA PHE A 119 12.98 -6.96 -29.17
C PHE A 119 12.76 -6.93 -30.67
N LYS A 120 11.68 -6.28 -31.12
CA LYS A 120 11.37 -6.05 -32.53
C LYS A 120 11.34 -4.54 -32.79
N ALA A 121 12.22 -4.05 -33.66
CA ALA A 121 12.22 -2.64 -34.05
C ALA A 121 10.94 -2.28 -34.82
N ILE A 122 10.35 -1.13 -34.50
CA ILE A 122 9.18 -0.57 -35.17
C ILE A 122 9.43 0.93 -35.44
N PRO A 123 8.66 1.60 -36.33
CA PRO A 123 8.96 2.99 -36.73
C PRO A 123 9.09 3.99 -35.58
N GLU A 124 8.36 3.79 -34.47
CA GLU A 124 8.35 4.71 -33.32
C GLU A 124 9.13 4.20 -32.11
N GLY A 125 9.89 3.11 -32.24
CA GLY A 125 10.66 2.53 -31.13
C GLY A 125 10.77 1.01 -31.23
N TYR A 126 10.33 0.32 -30.18
CA TYR A 126 10.40 -1.14 -30.11
C TYR A 126 9.08 -1.76 -29.65
N LEU A 127 8.75 -2.91 -30.23
CA LEU A 127 7.84 -3.88 -29.64
C LEU A 127 8.68 -4.90 -28.87
N VAL A 128 8.51 -4.94 -27.56
CA VAL A 128 9.14 -5.94 -26.70
C VAL A 128 8.13 -7.03 -26.39
N LEU A 129 8.42 -8.25 -26.81
CA LEU A 129 7.61 -9.43 -26.55
C LEU A 129 8.15 -10.16 -25.32
N PHE A 130 7.37 -10.20 -24.25
CA PHE A 130 7.67 -10.95 -23.05
C PHE A 130 7.03 -12.32 -23.10
N TYR A 131 7.77 -13.36 -22.75
CA TYR A 131 7.30 -14.75 -22.70
C TYR A 131 7.43 -15.29 -21.29
N GLY A 132 6.44 -16.06 -20.85
CA GLY A 132 6.48 -16.75 -19.57
C GLY A 132 5.15 -17.43 -19.26
N SER A 133 4.73 -17.44 -18.01
CA SER A 133 3.53 -18.13 -17.59
C SER A 133 2.58 -17.23 -16.81
N LYS A 134 1.28 -17.39 -17.02
CA LYS A 134 0.23 -16.73 -16.24
C LYS A 134 -0.60 -17.72 -15.44
N THR A 135 -1.11 -17.22 -14.33
CA THR A 135 -1.96 -17.95 -13.41
C THR A 135 -3.18 -17.11 -13.06
N LEU A 136 -4.38 -17.70 -13.23
CA LEU A 136 -5.67 -17.06 -12.99
C LEU A 136 -6.55 -17.95 -12.11
N PHE A 137 -7.06 -17.38 -11.02
CA PHE A 137 -7.97 -18.09 -10.12
C PHE A 137 -9.13 -17.21 -9.67
N GLY A 138 -10.35 -17.74 -9.72
CA GLY A 138 -11.52 -17.07 -9.16
C GLY A 138 -12.80 -17.84 -9.44
N ASN A 139 -13.93 -17.36 -8.92
CA ASN A 139 -15.24 -17.94 -9.22
C ASN A 139 -16.04 -17.01 -10.13
N TYR A 140 -16.08 -17.35 -11.42
CA TYR A 140 -16.85 -16.66 -12.44
C TYR A 140 -18.34 -16.73 -12.10
N GLN A 141 -18.95 -15.54 -11.95
CA GLN A 141 -20.35 -15.34 -11.55
C GLN A 141 -20.72 -16.06 -10.25
N GLY A 142 -19.72 -16.33 -9.39
CA GLY A 142 -19.91 -17.02 -8.11
C GLY A 142 -20.25 -18.51 -8.21
N ALA A 143 -20.18 -19.12 -9.40
CA ALA A 143 -20.58 -20.52 -9.59
C ALA A 143 -19.52 -21.36 -10.31
N LYS A 144 -18.92 -20.83 -11.38
CA LYS A 144 -17.95 -21.58 -12.19
C LYS A 144 -16.53 -21.20 -11.80
N ARG A 145 -15.74 -22.20 -11.39
CA ARG A 145 -14.33 -21.98 -11.06
C ARG A 145 -13.51 -21.71 -12.33
N LEU A 146 -12.80 -20.59 -12.36
CA LEU A 146 -11.68 -20.37 -13.26
C LEU A 146 -10.41 -20.82 -12.54
N GLN A 147 -9.65 -21.72 -13.18
CA GLN A 147 -8.38 -22.22 -12.68
C GLN A 147 -7.46 -22.44 -13.87
N LEU A 148 -6.57 -21.47 -14.08
CA LEU A 148 -5.51 -21.53 -15.07
C LEU A 148 -4.20 -21.44 -14.29
N GLU A 149 -3.36 -22.45 -14.39
CA GLU A 149 -2.10 -22.53 -13.66
C GLU A 149 -0.94 -22.65 -14.64
N ASN A 150 0.02 -21.73 -14.51
CA ASN A 150 1.26 -21.72 -15.29
C ASN A 150 1.01 -21.85 -16.80
N VAL A 151 -0.06 -21.22 -17.29
CA VAL A 151 -0.41 -21.27 -18.70
C VAL A 151 0.58 -20.40 -19.47
N PRO A 152 1.25 -20.93 -20.51
CA PRO A 152 2.16 -20.13 -21.32
C PRO A 152 1.47 -18.88 -21.86
N CYS A 153 2.09 -17.72 -21.66
CA CYS A 153 1.55 -16.46 -22.12
C CYS A 153 2.63 -15.57 -22.71
N ARG A 154 2.19 -14.60 -23.51
CA ARG A 154 3.03 -13.57 -24.09
C ARG A 154 2.39 -12.21 -23.89
N ALA A 155 3.20 -11.19 -23.60
CA ALA A 155 2.78 -9.80 -23.61
C ALA A 155 3.59 -8.99 -24.62
N GLY A 156 2.91 -8.18 -25.43
CA GLY A 156 3.54 -7.23 -26.33
C GLY A 156 3.50 -5.82 -25.75
N VAL A 157 4.66 -5.25 -25.45
CA VAL A 157 4.78 -3.91 -24.89
C VAL A 157 5.49 -3.00 -25.88
N PHE A 158 4.85 -1.88 -26.20
CA PHE A 158 5.40 -0.84 -27.05
C PHE A 158 6.23 0.10 -26.20
N ILE A 159 7.48 0.31 -26.58
CA ILE A 159 8.37 1.26 -25.91
C ILE A 159 8.88 2.32 -26.85
N LYS A 160 9.00 3.54 -26.32
CA LYS A 160 9.79 4.61 -26.93
C LYS A 160 11.09 4.75 -26.15
N VAL A 161 12.18 4.95 -26.89
CA VAL A 161 13.51 5.09 -26.32
C VAL A 161 14.10 6.41 -26.78
N ALA A 162 14.58 7.21 -25.83
CA ALA A 162 15.39 8.40 -26.09
C ALA A 162 16.65 8.31 -25.24
N GLU A 163 17.81 8.65 -25.82
CA GLU A 163 19.10 8.65 -25.10
C GLU A 163 19.39 7.32 -24.37
N ASN A 164 19.02 6.19 -24.98
CA ASN A 164 19.11 4.84 -24.42
C ASN A 164 18.32 4.62 -23.11
N GLN A 165 17.29 5.43 -22.86
CA GLN A 165 16.35 5.26 -21.76
C GLN A 165 14.92 5.08 -22.29
N VAL A 166 14.17 4.18 -21.66
CA VAL A 166 12.75 3.98 -21.96
C VAL A 166 11.96 5.17 -21.43
N THR A 167 11.43 6.00 -22.32
CA THR A 167 10.63 7.20 -21.98
C THR A 167 9.14 6.88 -21.89
N GLU A 168 8.70 5.88 -22.64
CA GLU A 168 7.32 5.41 -22.64
C GLU A 168 7.31 3.88 -22.76
N ALA A 169 6.43 3.22 -22.01
CA ALA A 169 6.18 1.79 -22.11
C ALA A 169 4.68 1.52 -21.86
N ARG A 170 4.02 0.89 -22.82
CA ARG A 170 2.57 0.62 -22.78
C ARG A 170 2.26 -0.77 -23.35
N ILE A 171 1.47 -1.55 -22.60
CA ILE A 171 1.01 -2.88 -23.01
C ILE A 171 0.03 -2.72 -24.16
N GLY A 172 0.31 -3.37 -25.29
CA GLY A 172 -0.58 -3.40 -26.45
C GLY A 172 -1.32 -4.72 -26.60
N PHE A 173 -0.76 -5.84 -26.15
CA PHE A 173 -1.52 -7.09 -26.11
C PHE A 173 -1.02 -8.11 -25.09
N MET A 174 -1.90 -9.04 -24.70
CA MET A 174 -1.57 -10.23 -23.92
C MET A 174 -2.34 -11.46 -24.44
N ASP A 175 -1.64 -12.54 -24.80
CA ASP A 175 -2.20 -13.75 -25.40
C ASP A 175 -1.44 -15.03 -24.99
N THR A 176 -1.88 -16.20 -25.48
CA THR A 176 -1.20 -17.50 -25.34
C THR A 176 -0.48 -17.93 -26.62
N ASP A 177 -0.40 -17.08 -27.66
CA ASP A 177 0.15 -17.49 -28.96
C ASP A 177 1.68 -17.36 -29.00
N TRP A 178 2.35 -18.51 -28.87
CA TRP A 178 3.81 -18.59 -28.90
C TRP A 178 4.39 -18.91 -30.29
N LYS A 179 3.56 -19.05 -31.33
CA LYS A 179 4.03 -19.52 -32.66
C LYS A 179 5.11 -18.64 -33.28
N ASP A 180 5.11 -17.35 -32.96
CA ASP A 180 6.05 -16.37 -33.47
C ASP A 180 7.19 -16.03 -32.49
N LYS A 181 7.47 -16.91 -31.51
CA LYS A 181 8.64 -16.75 -30.63
C LYS A 181 9.92 -16.86 -31.44
N GLY A 182 10.67 -15.76 -31.52
CA GLY A 182 11.95 -15.70 -32.22
C GLY A 182 13.04 -16.50 -31.50
N LYS A 183 14.14 -16.78 -32.20
CA LYS A 183 15.34 -17.40 -31.61
C LYS A 183 16.23 -16.41 -30.84
N GLY A 184 16.02 -15.10 -31.03
CA GLY A 184 16.81 -14.03 -30.43
C GLY A 184 16.23 -13.51 -29.13
N THR A 185 15.81 -14.40 -28.22
CA THR A 185 15.31 -13.99 -26.91
C THR A 185 16.48 -13.72 -25.96
N ILE A 186 16.25 -12.79 -25.02
CA ILE A 186 17.11 -12.59 -23.86
C ILE A 186 16.47 -13.27 -22.66
N SER A 187 17.26 -14.00 -21.88
CA SER A 187 16.82 -14.53 -20.59
C SER A 187 16.68 -13.39 -19.58
N LEU A 188 15.58 -13.38 -18.86
CA LEU A 188 15.30 -12.49 -17.74
C LEU A 188 15.72 -13.11 -16.40
N THR A 189 15.99 -14.41 -16.38
CA THR A 189 16.27 -15.21 -15.18
C THR A 189 17.71 -15.68 -15.09
N ASP A 190 18.41 -15.88 -16.21
CA ASP A 190 19.78 -16.41 -16.22
C ASP A 190 20.83 -15.30 -16.02
N GLN A 191 21.80 -15.56 -15.12
CA GLN A 191 23.03 -14.77 -14.93
C GLN A 191 22.89 -13.32 -14.46
N ARG A 192 21.90 -13.01 -13.64
CA ARG A 192 21.73 -11.66 -13.09
C ARG A 192 22.02 -11.64 -11.61
N ASN A 193 22.77 -10.64 -11.13
CA ASN A 193 22.77 -10.33 -9.71
C ASN A 193 21.31 -10.06 -9.32
N PRO A 194 20.69 -10.89 -8.46
CA PRO A 194 19.26 -10.78 -8.21
C PRO A 194 18.87 -9.41 -7.66
N LEU A 195 19.80 -8.70 -7.00
CA LEU A 195 19.55 -7.35 -6.50
C LEU A 195 19.57 -6.28 -7.60
N GLU A 196 20.28 -6.50 -8.72
CA GLU A 196 20.39 -5.53 -9.81
C GLU A 196 19.07 -5.32 -10.55
N PHE A 197 18.18 -6.32 -10.54
CA PHE A 197 17.01 -6.33 -11.43
C PHE A 197 15.71 -6.72 -10.74
N ILE A 198 15.73 -6.96 -9.42
CA ILE A 198 14.49 -7.23 -8.69
C ILE A 198 13.63 -5.97 -8.64
N THR A 199 12.38 -6.14 -9.04
CA THR A 199 11.37 -5.09 -9.02
C THR A 199 10.77 -4.92 -7.61
N LEU A 200 10.19 -3.76 -7.34
CA LEU A 200 9.55 -3.51 -6.03
C LEU A 200 8.45 -4.54 -5.70
N PRO A 201 7.55 -4.90 -6.62
CA PRO A 201 6.56 -5.94 -6.37
C PRO A 201 7.17 -7.29 -6.02
N GLU A 202 8.26 -7.71 -6.68
CA GLU A 202 8.93 -8.98 -6.37
C GLU A 202 9.60 -8.98 -4.99
N VAL A 203 10.17 -7.85 -4.58
CA VAL A 203 10.70 -7.68 -3.21
C VAL A 203 9.56 -7.80 -2.18
N ILE A 204 8.42 -7.19 -2.48
CA ILE A 204 7.23 -7.23 -1.61
C ILE A 204 6.62 -8.63 -1.57
N ASP A 205 6.57 -9.37 -2.68
CA ASP A 205 6.09 -10.76 -2.70
C ASP A 205 6.98 -11.67 -1.86
N LYS A 206 8.31 -11.50 -1.94
CA LYS A 206 9.26 -12.21 -1.07
C LYS A 206 9.04 -11.87 0.40
N LEU A 207 8.87 -10.60 0.73
CA LEU A 207 8.61 -10.14 2.10
C LEU A 207 7.27 -10.67 2.62
N SER A 208 6.23 -10.63 1.80
CA SER A 208 4.91 -11.21 2.09
C SER A 208 5.02 -12.71 2.42
N GLY A 209 5.78 -13.46 1.63
CA GLY A 209 6.04 -14.87 1.91
C GLY A 209 6.79 -15.11 3.23
N GLN A 210 7.69 -14.20 3.63
CA GLN A 210 8.33 -14.25 4.95
C GLN A 210 7.33 -13.98 6.07
N VAL A 211 6.50 -12.94 5.93
CA VAL A 211 5.44 -12.61 6.89
C VAL A 211 4.46 -13.77 7.04
N ALA A 212 3.98 -14.36 5.94
CA ALA A 212 3.07 -15.51 5.95
C ALA A 212 3.63 -16.69 6.75
N ARG A 213 4.93 -16.96 6.64
CA ARG A 213 5.62 -18.00 7.42
C ARG A 213 5.81 -17.63 8.89
N ALA A 214 5.88 -16.34 9.21
CA ALA A 214 6.08 -15.83 10.56
C ALA A 214 4.76 -15.76 11.37
N ILE A 215 3.60 -15.79 10.70
CA ILE A 215 2.30 -15.79 11.37
C ILE A 215 2.13 -17.09 12.19
N PRO A 216 1.84 -17.01 13.51
CA PRO A 216 1.52 -18.18 14.32
C PRO A 216 0.33 -18.96 13.77
N LYS A 217 0.46 -20.29 13.67
CA LYS A 217 -0.54 -21.18 13.05
C LYS A 217 -1.83 -21.38 13.87
N SER A 218 -1.90 -20.89 15.10
CA SER A 218 -3.04 -21.12 16.01
C SER A 218 -3.64 -19.80 16.50
N GLY A 219 -4.96 -19.67 16.41
CA GLY A 219 -5.73 -18.58 17.05
C GLY A 219 -5.82 -17.28 16.25
N VAL A 220 -4.90 -17.03 15.32
CA VAL A 220 -4.93 -15.83 14.48
C VAL A 220 -5.93 -16.03 13.35
N THR A 221 -6.97 -15.20 13.33
CA THR A 221 -7.97 -15.19 12.24
C THR A 221 -7.87 -13.92 11.40
N ARG A 222 -7.08 -12.94 11.85
CA ARG A 222 -7.04 -11.62 11.25
C ARG A 222 -5.69 -10.92 11.37
N LEU A 223 -5.29 -10.28 10.28
CA LEU A 223 -4.10 -9.43 10.18
C LEU A 223 -4.50 -8.01 9.77
N VAL A 224 -4.24 -7.04 10.64
CA VAL A 224 -4.32 -5.61 10.32
C VAL A 224 -2.95 -5.15 9.85
N ILE A 225 -2.90 -4.44 8.72
CA ILE A 225 -1.65 -3.88 8.20
C ILE A 225 -1.75 -2.36 8.40
N GLU A 226 -0.91 -1.84 9.29
CA GLU A 226 -0.73 -0.39 9.43
C GLU A 226 0.04 0.15 8.22
N GLU A 227 -0.07 1.45 7.97
CA GLU A 227 0.66 2.05 6.86
C GLU A 227 2.18 1.94 7.07
N ILE A 228 2.89 1.44 6.06
CA ILE A 228 4.34 1.34 6.05
C ILE A 228 4.91 2.71 5.71
N THR A 229 5.50 3.38 6.70
CA THR A 229 5.86 4.81 6.60
C THR A 229 7.37 5.04 6.54
N PHE A 230 7.78 6.22 6.09
CA PHE A 230 9.20 6.55 6.02
C PHE A 230 9.86 6.49 7.40
N GLN A 231 10.91 5.69 7.54
CA GLN A 231 11.63 5.39 8.79
C GLN A 231 10.73 4.90 9.95
N GLY A 232 9.51 4.44 9.65
CA GLY A 232 8.52 4.09 10.68
C GLY A 232 8.09 5.27 11.55
N LEU A 233 8.23 6.51 11.06
CA LEU A 233 7.91 7.73 11.81
C LEU A 233 6.43 8.13 11.72
N GLY A 234 5.62 7.38 10.97
CA GLY A 234 4.22 7.74 10.73
C GLY A 234 4.03 8.82 9.66
N VAL A 235 5.09 9.21 8.94
CA VAL A 235 5.01 10.14 7.81
C VAL A 235 4.62 9.37 6.55
N SER A 236 3.46 9.70 6.00
CA SER A 236 2.89 9.07 4.80
C SER A 236 3.09 9.96 3.56
N ASN A 237 3.40 9.32 2.44
CA ASN A 237 3.42 9.91 1.10
C ASN A 237 2.85 8.90 0.10
N ASP A 238 2.83 9.26 -1.18
CA ASP A 238 2.30 8.39 -2.23
C ASP A 238 3.06 7.05 -2.32
N PHE A 239 4.38 7.06 -2.09
CA PHE A 239 5.17 5.84 -2.05
C PHE A 239 4.80 4.93 -0.87
N SER A 240 4.51 5.50 0.31
CA SER A 240 4.05 4.77 1.50
C SER A 240 2.73 4.05 1.23
N LYS A 241 1.79 4.74 0.56
CA LYS A 241 0.50 4.18 0.15
C LYS A 241 0.68 3.06 -0.87
N GLN A 242 1.50 3.29 -1.90
CA GLN A 242 1.83 2.28 -2.91
C GLN A 242 2.43 1.02 -2.26
N LEU A 243 3.46 1.18 -1.43
CA LEU A 243 4.15 0.08 -0.75
C LEU A 243 3.17 -0.71 0.12
N THR A 244 2.36 -0.01 0.92
CA THR A 244 1.35 -0.63 1.79
C THR A 244 0.28 -1.37 1.00
N GLY A 245 -0.25 -0.78 -0.07
CA GLY A 245 -1.27 -1.41 -0.92
C GLY A 245 -0.74 -2.64 -1.66
N THR A 246 0.49 -2.58 -2.17
CA THR A 246 1.15 -3.73 -2.81
C THR A 246 1.41 -4.85 -1.80
N LEU A 247 1.85 -4.52 -0.57
CA LEU A 247 2.04 -5.51 0.51
C LEU A 247 0.73 -6.16 0.94
N LYS A 248 -0.34 -5.38 1.14
CA LYS A 248 -1.70 -5.88 1.41
C LYS A 248 -2.16 -6.87 0.34
N SER A 249 -2.00 -6.50 -0.93
CA SER A 249 -2.34 -7.36 -2.07
C SER A 249 -1.53 -8.66 -2.07
N ALA A 250 -0.21 -8.57 -1.87
CA ALA A 250 0.68 -9.72 -1.83
C ALA A 250 0.36 -10.68 -0.67
N LEU A 251 0.06 -10.15 0.52
CA LEU A 251 -0.30 -10.96 1.68
C LEU A 251 -1.65 -11.64 1.52
N THR A 252 -2.61 -10.96 0.87
CA THR A 252 -3.94 -11.52 0.60
C THR A 252 -3.85 -12.70 -0.35
N ARG A 253 -2.96 -12.63 -1.35
CA ARG A 253 -2.67 -13.78 -2.23
C ARG A 253 -1.98 -14.92 -1.49
N ALA A 254 -1.03 -14.60 -0.60
CA ALA A 254 -0.22 -15.59 0.11
C ALA A 254 -1.00 -16.31 1.24
N ASN A 255 -2.06 -15.72 1.78
CA ASN A 255 -2.82 -16.26 2.91
C ASN A 255 -4.33 -16.20 2.63
N SER A 256 -4.93 -17.29 2.15
CA SER A 256 -6.37 -17.39 1.93
C SER A 256 -7.19 -17.45 3.22
N ASP A 257 -6.57 -17.92 4.31
CA ASP A 257 -7.27 -18.31 5.54
C ASP A 257 -7.34 -17.17 6.58
N ILE A 258 -6.61 -16.07 6.34
CA ILE A 258 -6.52 -14.93 7.25
C ILE A 258 -7.21 -13.74 6.61
N GLN A 259 -8.12 -13.12 7.33
CA GLN A 259 -8.73 -11.87 6.88
C GLN A 259 -7.70 -10.74 6.98
N ILE A 260 -7.43 -10.08 5.85
CA ILE A 260 -6.52 -8.93 5.79
C ILE A 260 -7.34 -7.65 5.63
N GLY A 261 -7.18 -6.69 6.56
CA GLY A 261 -7.80 -5.36 6.42
C GLY A 261 -8.37 -4.73 7.69
N LEU A 262 -9.11 -3.64 7.50
CA LEU A 262 -9.58 -2.67 8.50
C LEU A 262 -11.02 -2.96 9.00
N GLY A 263 -11.33 -4.18 9.40
CA GLY A 263 -12.55 -4.49 10.17
C GLY A 263 -12.47 -4.13 11.67
N THR A 264 -13.59 -4.24 12.38
CA THR A 264 -13.65 -4.18 13.85
C THR A 264 -13.64 -5.60 14.42
N THR A 265 -12.53 -6.01 15.07
CA THR A 265 -12.46 -7.33 15.73
C THR A 265 -13.02 -7.21 17.15
N ARG A 266 -13.82 -8.20 17.56
CA ARG A 266 -14.38 -8.29 18.93
C ARG A 266 -13.36 -8.81 19.96
N SER A 267 -12.27 -9.46 19.53
CA SER A 267 -11.23 -10.00 20.41
C SER A 267 -9.85 -9.58 19.92
N LEU A 268 -9.01 -9.13 20.86
CA LEU A 268 -7.60 -8.78 20.65
C LEU A 268 -6.71 -10.02 20.48
N ASP A 269 -7.10 -11.15 21.08
CA ASP A 269 -6.31 -12.40 21.06
C ASP A 269 -6.26 -13.05 19.67
N ALA A 270 -7.24 -12.74 18.81
CA ALA A 270 -7.32 -13.27 17.44
C ALA A 270 -6.75 -12.30 16.38
N LEU A 271 -6.18 -11.17 16.83
CA LEU A 271 -5.71 -10.07 15.99
C LEU A 271 -4.18 -10.00 16.00
N LEU A 272 -3.58 -9.99 14.81
CA LEU A 272 -2.22 -9.51 14.60
C LEU A 272 -2.23 -8.15 13.91
N LYS A 273 -1.22 -7.35 14.20
CA LYS A 273 -0.89 -6.11 13.50
C LYS A 273 0.45 -6.26 12.81
N LEU A 274 0.55 -5.83 11.56
CA LEU A 274 1.81 -5.70 10.84
C LEU A 274 2.17 -4.21 10.80
N LYS A 275 3.31 -3.86 11.40
CA LYS A 275 3.84 -2.50 11.39
C LYS A 275 5.19 -2.50 10.69
N GLY A 276 5.61 -1.34 10.19
CA GLY A 276 6.91 -1.26 9.55
C GLY A 276 7.23 0.11 9.00
N GLY A 277 8.36 0.17 8.33
CA GLY A 277 8.79 1.35 7.62
C GLY A 277 9.81 1.06 6.53
N TYR A 278 10.18 2.11 5.81
CA TYR A 278 11.20 2.04 4.78
C TYR A 278 12.16 3.22 4.87
N GLN A 279 13.40 3.02 4.43
CA GLN A 279 14.42 4.08 4.43
C GLN A 279 15.44 3.88 3.33
N LYS A 280 15.99 4.99 2.81
CA LYS A 280 17.15 4.93 1.92
C LYS A 280 18.41 4.63 2.75
N ALA A 281 19.22 3.70 2.27
CA ALA A 281 20.51 3.35 2.85
C ALA A 281 21.53 3.15 1.72
N GLY A 282 22.29 4.19 1.41
CA GLY A 282 23.17 4.21 0.24
C GLY A 282 22.37 4.06 -1.05
N ASN A 283 22.70 3.04 -1.86
CA ASN A 283 22.02 2.75 -3.14
C ASN A 283 20.77 1.89 -2.98
N PHE A 284 20.37 1.56 -1.76
CA PHE A 284 19.25 0.66 -1.48
C PHE A 284 18.11 1.39 -0.78
N LEU A 285 16.89 0.92 -1.05
CA LEU A 285 15.76 1.08 -0.16
C LEU A 285 15.69 -0.16 0.74
N LYS A 286 15.71 0.05 2.04
CA LYS A 286 15.43 -0.99 3.04
C LYS A 286 13.98 -0.88 3.45
N ILE A 287 13.30 -2.02 3.49
CA ILE A 287 11.91 -2.17 3.95
C ILE A 287 11.94 -3.13 5.13
N GLY A 288 11.46 -2.68 6.28
CA GLY A 288 11.37 -3.48 7.50
C GLY A 288 9.92 -3.58 7.97
N VAL A 289 9.47 -4.79 8.30
CA VAL A 289 8.15 -5.03 8.88
C VAL A 289 8.24 -6.01 10.05
N GLN A 290 7.37 -5.84 11.04
CA GLN A 290 7.31 -6.71 12.22
C GLN A 290 5.84 -6.96 12.60
N LEU A 291 5.57 -8.20 13.02
CA LEU A 291 4.27 -8.59 13.54
C LEU A 291 4.15 -8.19 15.01
N PHE A 292 2.96 -7.78 15.42
CA PHE A 292 2.58 -7.47 16.79
C PHE A 292 1.25 -8.15 17.11
N ASP A 293 1.02 -8.50 18.36
CA ASP A 293 -0.27 -8.99 18.83
C ASP A 293 -1.29 -7.85 19.02
N GLY A 294 -2.50 -8.19 19.47
CA GLY A 294 -3.52 -7.20 19.79
C GLY A 294 -3.12 -6.19 20.87
N HIS A 295 -2.13 -6.52 21.71
CA HIS A 295 -1.58 -5.69 22.79
C HIS A 295 -0.33 -4.91 22.39
N ASP A 296 -0.03 -4.84 21.08
CA ASP A 296 1.15 -4.18 20.53
C ASP A 296 2.48 -4.75 21.05
N GLN A 297 2.50 -6.03 21.44
CA GLN A 297 3.74 -6.74 21.76
C GLN A 297 4.31 -7.41 20.50
N PRO A 298 5.62 -7.32 20.26
CA PRO A 298 6.23 -7.89 19.07
C PRO A 298 6.12 -9.42 19.06
N VAL A 299 5.66 -9.97 17.93
CA VAL A 299 5.54 -11.40 17.67
C VAL A 299 6.64 -11.79 16.69
N GLY A 300 7.76 -12.29 17.22
CA GLY A 300 8.92 -12.67 16.44
C GLY A 300 9.83 -11.50 16.04
N ASN A 301 10.75 -11.78 15.12
CA ASN A 301 11.77 -10.83 14.69
C ASN A 301 11.26 -9.90 13.57
N GLU A 302 11.91 -8.75 13.43
CA GLU A 302 11.75 -7.89 12.26
C GLU A 302 12.17 -8.63 10.99
N LEU A 303 11.35 -8.50 9.94
CA LEU A 303 11.56 -9.04 8.62
C LEU A 303 12.04 -7.93 7.69
N LEU A 304 13.12 -8.17 6.98
CA LEU A 304 13.81 -7.18 6.17
C LEU A 304 13.82 -7.55 4.69
N ALA A 305 13.67 -6.54 3.86
CA ALA A 305 13.85 -6.64 2.42
C ALA A 305 14.62 -5.44 1.89
N GLU A 306 15.39 -5.64 0.83
CA GLU A 306 16.21 -4.61 0.22
C GLU A 306 16.01 -4.61 -1.30
N ILE A 307 15.99 -3.42 -1.88
CA ILE A 307 15.91 -3.19 -3.33
C ILE A 307 16.84 -2.04 -3.72
N LEU A 308 17.50 -2.12 -4.88
CA LEU A 308 18.25 -0.98 -5.39
C LEU A 308 17.31 0.17 -5.77
N LEU A 309 17.68 1.40 -5.42
CA LEU A 309 16.90 2.60 -5.72
C LEU A 309 16.68 2.77 -7.23
N LEU A 310 17.63 2.32 -8.06
CA LEU A 310 17.51 2.38 -9.52
C LEU A 310 16.36 1.53 -10.08
N ASN A 311 15.87 0.54 -9.30
CA ASN A 311 14.76 -0.33 -9.68
C ASN A 311 13.40 0.22 -9.24
N ILE A 312 13.36 1.37 -8.57
CA ILE A 312 12.14 2.02 -8.15
C ILE A 312 11.88 3.18 -9.12
N PRO A 313 11.02 3.02 -10.13
CA PRO A 313 10.82 4.04 -11.14
C PRO A 313 10.13 5.27 -10.56
N ASN A 314 10.73 6.46 -10.78
CA ASN A 314 10.05 7.76 -10.66
C ASN A 314 9.24 7.99 -9.37
N ALA A 315 9.56 7.31 -8.27
CA ALA A 315 8.87 7.48 -7.01
C ALA A 315 9.57 8.54 -6.17
N GLU A 316 8.82 9.54 -5.72
CA GLU A 316 9.22 10.39 -4.60
C GLU A 316 9.19 9.54 -3.32
N ILE A 317 10.26 8.78 -3.10
CA ILE A 317 10.38 7.85 -1.97
C ILE A 317 10.39 8.62 -0.66
N GLU A 318 11.18 9.69 -0.58
CA GLU A 318 11.34 10.46 0.65
C GLU A 318 10.24 11.51 0.75
N PRO A 319 9.52 11.58 1.90
CA PRO A 319 8.65 12.70 2.18
C PRO A 319 9.44 14.02 2.28
N ALA A 320 8.71 15.14 2.24
CA ALA A 320 9.30 16.45 2.48
C ALA A 320 10.08 16.50 3.81
N GLU A 321 11.31 16.99 3.77
CA GLU A 321 12.24 16.97 4.91
C GLU A 321 11.66 17.60 6.18
N GLN A 322 10.86 18.66 6.04
CA GLN A 322 10.20 19.35 7.14
C GLN A 322 9.23 18.42 7.91
N LEU A 323 8.52 17.54 7.21
CA LEU A 323 7.62 16.56 7.82
C LEU A 323 8.40 15.51 8.61
N VAL A 324 9.52 15.02 8.04
CA VAL A 324 10.39 14.04 8.70
C VAL A 324 10.97 14.61 9.99
N ARG A 325 11.50 15.84 9.94
CA ARG A 325 12.05 16.52 11.11
C ARG A 325 11.00 16.74 12.20
N GLU A 326 9.78 17.15 11.83
CA GLU A 326 8.71 17.34 12.80
C GLU A 326 8.26 16.01 13.41
N ALA A 327 8.16 14.94 12.62
CA ALA A 327 7.82 13.61 13.11
C ALA A 327 8.86 13.06 14.09
N GLN A 328 10.16 13.23 13.80
CA GLN A 328 11.24 12.86 14.73
C GLN A 328 11.12 13.60 16.05
N ARG A 329 10.94 14.93 16.00
CA ARG A 329 10.74 15.76 17.20
C ARG A 329 9.53 15.29 18.02
N MET A 330 8.42 15.00 17.37
CA MET A 330 7.20 14.54 18.03
C MET A 330 7.39 13.17 18.68
N ARG A 331 8.10 12.27 18.02
CA ARG A 331 8.47 10.96 18.58
C ARG A 331 9.36 11.11 19.81
N GLU A 332 10.39 11.96 19.76
CA GLU A 332 11.25 12.23 20.92
C GLU A 332 10.46 12.75 22.12
N ILE A 333 9.54 13.70 21.92
CA ILE A 333 8.71 14.25 23.01
C ILE A 333 7.81 13.17 23.61
N THR A 334 7.26 12.29 22.78
CA THR A 334 6.23 11.35 23.21
C THR A 334 6.79 10.02 23.73
N ASP A 335 7.97 9.59 23.28
CA ASP A 335 8.61 8.32 23.68
C ASP A 335 9.47 8.44 24.96
N GLN A 336 9.81 9.66 25.40
CA GLN A 336 10.72 9.95 26.53
C GLN A 336 10.32 9.36 27.91
N LYS A 337 9.14 8.72 28.06
CA LYS A 337 8.64 8.17 29.34
C LYS A 337 8.24 6.70 29.34
N THR A 338 8.47 5.94 28.26
CA THR A 338 8.16 4.50 28.23
C THR A 338 9.33 3.62 28.70
N THR A 339 10.37 4.22 29.29
CA THR A 339 11.51 3.50 29.86
C THR A 339 11.18 3.01 31.28
N ASN A 340 11.17 1.69 31.43
CA ASN A 340 11.01 0.90 32.66
C ASN A 340 9.58 0.61 33.12
N ARG A 341 8.94 -0.44 32.59
CA ARG A 341 8.18 -1.41 33.40
C ARG A 341 8.28 -2.82 32.79
N GLU A 342 8.41 -3.79 33.70
CA GLU A 342 8.60 -5.21 33.46
C GLU A 342 7.58 -5.83 32.50
N THR A 343 7.99 -6.96 31.90
CA THR A 343 7.34 -7.86 30.94
C THR A 343 6.00 -8.48 31.39
N THR A 344 5.19 -7.76 32.16
CA THR A 344 3.79 -8.11 32.44
C THR A 344 2.89 -7.37 31.45
N ALA A 345 1.94 -8.09 30.85
CA ALA A 345 0.94 -7.52 29.95
C ALA A 345 0.30 -6.26 30.56
N PRO A 346 0.05 -5.21 29.76
CA PRO A 346 -0.53 -3.97 30.24
C PRO A 346 -1.90 -4.24 30.87
N GLU A 347 -2.07 -3.83 32.12
CA GLU A 347 -3.29 -4.04 32.89
C GLU A 347 -4.47 -3.20 32.34
N LEU A 348 -4.19 -1.98 31.88
CA LEU A 348 -5.12 -1.11 31.18
C LEU A 348 -4.66 -0.97 29.72
N VAL A 349 -5.57 -1.19 28.78
CA VAL A 349 -5.35 -1.08 27.34
C VAL A 349 -6.32 -0.05 26.78
N LEU A 350 -5.79 0.88 26.01
CA LEU A 350 -6.54 1.90 25.29
C LEU A 350 -6.27 1.74 23.79
N GLU A 351 -7.34 1.66 23.02
CA GLU A 351 -7.29 1.65 21.56
C GLU A 351 -8.00 2.86 21.00
N VAL A 352 -7.42 3.40 19.93
CA VAL A 352 -8.00 4.48 19.14
C VAL A 352 -8.02 4.03 17.69
N SER A 353 -9.15 4.26 17.03
CA SER A 353 -9.32 4.03 15.60
C SER A 353 -9.86 5.30 14.97
N THR A 354 -9.41 5.58 13.75
CA THR A 354 -10.03 6.58 12.88
C THR A 354 -11.02 5.91 11.93
N ASP A 355 -11.65 6.70 11.05
CA ASP A 355 -12.42 6.23 9.89
C ASP A 355 -11.57 5.47 8.86
N LYS A 356 -10.26 5.73 8.83
CA LYS A 356 -9.25 5.03 8.01
C LYS A 356 -8.53 3.90 8.77
N GLY A 357 -8.89 3.68 10.05
CA GLY A 357 -8.48 2.52 10.86
C GLY A 357 -7.42 2.81 11.93
N TYR A 358 -6.39 1.95 12.03
CA TYR A 358 -5.37 1.99 13.09
C TYR A 358 -4.01 2.43 12.56
N GLY A 359 -3.15 2.90 13.47
CA GLY A 359 -1.77 3.27 13.15
C GLY A 359 -1.67 4.61 12.43
N PRO A 360 -0.55 4.89 11.73
CA PRO A 360 -0.39 6.11 10.96
C PRO A 360 -1.49 6.33 9.93
N GLN A 361 -1.95 7.58 9.79
CA GLN A 361 -3.03 7.94 8.88
C GLN A 361 -2.61 9.04 7.89
N SER A 362 -3.23 9.05 6.72
CA SER A 362 -3.09 10.13 5.74
C SER A 362 -4.47 10.68 5.36
N TYR A 363 -4.61 12.00 5.43
CA TYR A 363 -5.82 12.72 5.03
C TYR A 363 -5.49 13.78 3.99
N ARG A 364 -6.43 14.05 3.10
CA ARG A 364 -6.37 15.15 2.12
C ARG A 364 -7.38 16.22 2.45
N GLU A 365 -7.13 17.43 1.93
CA GLU A 365 -8.03 18.57 2.05
C GLU A 365 -9.50 18.21 1.76
N GLY A 366 -10.36 18.51 2.73
CA GLY A 366 -11.80 18.19 2.71
C GLY A 366 -12.17 16.81 3.24
N ASP A 367 -11.20 15.93 3.51
CA ASP A 367 -11.48 14.67 4.21
C ASP A 367 -11.99 14.95 5.63
N ILE A 368 -12.90 14.11 6.12
CA ILE A 368 -13.44 14.22 7.47
C ILE A 368 -12.96 13.05 8.32
N MET A 369 -12.04 13.33 9.24
CA MET A 369 -11.60 12.35 10.23
C MET A 369 -12.67 12.14 11.31
N ARG A 370 -12.96 10.87 11.62
CA ARG A 370 -13.81 10.47 12.75
C ARG A 370 -13.04 9.58 13.69
N LEU A 371 -13.21 9.76 14.99
CA LEU A 371 -12.46 9.03 16.00
C LEU A 371 -13.38 8.10 16.81
N LYS A 372 -12.84 6.94 17.17
CA LYS A 372 -13.46 6.01 18.10
C LYS A 372 -12.42 5.55 19.10
N VAL A 373 -12.85 5.34 20.34
CA VAL A 373 -12.00 4.83 21.42
C VAL A 373 -12.60 3.57 22.03
N ARG A 374 -11.75 2.68 22.53
CA ARG A 374 -12.13 1.48 23.29
C ARG A 374 -11.10 1.25 24.39
N ALA A 375 -11.57 0.83 25.57
CA ALA A 375 -10.70 0.42 26.67
C ALA A 375 -11.19 -0.89 27.28
N ASN A 376 -10.26 -1.69 27.81
CA ASN A 376 -10.53 -2.99 28.45
C ASN A 376 -10.99 -2.89 29.92
N LYS A 377 -11.04 -1.70 30.49
CA LYS A 377 -11.47 -1.42 31.87
C LYS A 377 -12.15 -0.06 31.97
N PRO A 378 -12.96 0.19 33.04
CA PRO A 378 -13.48 1.52 33.32
C PRO A 378 -12.33 2.49 33.58
N CYS A 379 -12.32 3.63 32.89
CA CYS A 379 -11.22 4.57 32.94
C CYS A 379 -11.65 5.99 32.55
N THR A 380 -10.80 6.96 32.85
CA THR A 380 -10.87 8.33 32.31
C THR A 380 -9.93 8.44 31.12
N VAL A 381 -10.42 9.01 30.02
CA VAL A 381 -9.68 9.20 28.77
C VAL A 381 -9.45 10.68 28.52
N ARG A 382 -8.21 11.02 28.16
CA ARG A 382 -7.80 12.35 27.69
C ARG A 382 -7.28 12.24 26.27
N MET A 383 -7.81 13.04 25.37
CA MET A 383 -7.39 13.10 23.97
C MET A 383 -6.84 14.48 23.65
N ILE A 384 -5.61 14.53 23.16
CA ILE A 384 -4.88 15.73 22.79
C ILE A 384 -4.53 15.61 21.32
N TYR A 385 -4.91 16.59 20.53
CA TYR A 385 -4.58 16.68 19.12
C TYR A 385 -3.63 17.85 18.89
N ARG A 386 -2.60 17.63 18.08
CA ARG A 386 -1.70 18.68 17.61
C ARG A 386 -1.78 18.78 16.10
N ASP A 387 -2.20 19.94 15.62
CA ASP A 387 -2.35 20.23 14.20
C ASP A 387 -1.00 20.62 13.55
N ALA A 388 -1.01 20.81 12.23
CA ALA A 388 0.18 21.18 11.47
C ALA A 388 0.63 22.63 11.72
N ALA A 389 -0.27 23.48 12.24
CA ALA A 389 0.05 24.82 12.72
C ALA A 389 0.70 24.82 14.12
N LYS A 390 0.87 23.64 14.73
CA LYS A 390 1.41 23.39 16.07
C LYS A 390 0.49 23.83 17.21
N ASN A 391 -0.78 24.11 16.93
CA ASN A 391 -1.78 24.30 17.97
C ASN A 391 -2.04 22.97 18.67
N ILE A 392 -2.27 23.03 19.98
CA ILE A 392 -2.61 21.87 20.78
C ILE A 392 -4.06 22.03 21.24
N VAL A 393 -4.89 21.05 20.95
CA VAL A 393 -6.33 21.07 21.22
C VAL A 393 -6.69 19.86 22.07
N ARG A 394 -7.48 20.09 23.12
CA ARG A 394 -8.10 19.02 23.89
C ARG A 394 -9.42 18.63 23.23
N LEU A 395 -9.54 17.37 22.81
CA LEU A 395 -10.77 16.88 22.19
C LEU A 395 -11.86 16.67 23.24
N ARG A 396 -13.14 16.73 22.82
CA ARG A 396 -14.32 16.76 23.71
C ARG A 396 -14.40 17.94 24.66
N ASN A 397 -13.49 18.91 24.52
CA ASN A 397 -13.28 20.03 25.44
C ASN A 397 -12.99 19.63 26.89
N ASP A 398 -12.94 18.34 27.21
CA ASP A 398 -12.57 17.82 28.53
C ASP A 398 -12.24 16.32 28.49
N ASP A 399 -11.72 15.84 29.62
CA ASP A 399 -11.56 14.41 29.87
C ASP A 399 -12.93 13.74 29.97
N PHE A 400 -13.04 12.49 29.51
CA PHE A 400 -14.31 11.76 29.56
C PHE A 400 -14.14 10.35 30.12
N ARG A 401 -15.20 9.86 30.77
CA ARG A 401 -15.20 8.56 31.43
C ARG A 401 -15.75 7.47 30.52
N ILE A 402 -15.03 6.36 30.43
CA ILE A 402 -15.53 5.06 29.97
C ILE A 402 -16.08 4.34 31.20
N ALA A 403 -17.41 4.22 31.27
CA ALA A 403 -18.09 3.53 32.36
C ALA A 403 -18.02 2.01 32.21
N ALA A 404 -18.36 1.26 33.28
CA ALA A 404 -18.24 -0.20 33.31
C ALA A 404 -19.11 -0.90 32.25
N ASP A 405 -20.26 -0.33 31.91
CA ASP A 405 -21.15 -0.80 30.85
C ASP A 405 -20.65 -0.45 29.44
N ALA A 406 -19.65 0.42 29.31
CA ALA A 406 -19.02 0.84 28.05
C ALA A 406 -17.64 0.20 27.81
N VAL A 407 -17.16 -0.66 28.71
CA VAL A 407 -15.92 -1.43 28.55
C VAL A 407 -16.00 -2.34 27.32
N ASP A 408 -14.89 -2.46 26.59
CA ASP A 408 -14.73 -3.20 25.34
C ASP A 408 -15.68 -2.79 24.19
N LYS A 409 -16.38 -1.66 24.35
CA LYS A 409 -17.22 -1.08 23.30
C LYS A 409 -16.52 0.11 22.66
N TRP A 410 -16.69 0.23 21.36
CA TRP A 410 -16.25 1.41 20.62
C TRP A 410 -17.17 2.59 20.93
N ILE A 411 -16.60 3.66 21.48
CA ILE A 411 -17.27 4.92 21.76
C ILE A 411 -16.86 5.91 20.67
N GLU A 412 -17.83 6.46 19.97
CA GLU A 412 -17.58 7.50 18.95
C GLU A 412 -17.34 8.85 19.62
N ILE A 413 -16.29 9.51 19.14
CA ILE A 413 -15.97 10.88 19.53
C ILE A 413 -16.79 11.81 18.63
N PRO A 414 -17.63 12.68 19.19
CA PRO A 414 -18.63 13.42 18.42
C PRO A 414 -18.03 14.47 17.48
N GLU A 415 -16.82 14.95 17.78
CA GLU A 415 -16.10 15.91 16.96
C GLU A 415 -15.73 15.31 15.60
N LYS A 416 -15.96 16.09 14.54
CA LYS A 416 -15.54 15.79 13.18
C LYS A 416 -14.45 16.77 12.81
N PHE A 417 -13.34 16.25 12.30
CA PHE A 417 -12.19 17.07 11.94
C PHE A 417 -12.10 17.09 10.41
N GLU A 418 -12.43 18.22 9.82
CA GLU A 418 -12.18 18.45 8.40
C GLU A 418 -10.71 18.78 8.23
N CYS A 419 -10.03 18.02 7.36
CA CYS A 419 -8.65 18.28 6.99
C CYS A 419 -8.59 19.58 6.20
N ALA A 420 -8.06 20.64 6.81
CA ALA A 420 -7.93 21.97 6.24
C ALA A 420 -6.51 22.51 6.41
N ALA A 421 -6.17 23.55 5.66
CA ALA A 421 -4.85 24.17 5.75
C ALA A 421 -4.60 24.82 7.14
N PRO A 422 -3.34 24.88 7.60
CA PRO A 422 -2.14 24.37 6.93
C PRO A 422 -2.02 22.84 6.99
N PHE A 423 -1.41 22.26 5.96
CA PHE A 423 -1.18 20.82 5.87
C PHE A 423 0.20 20.44 6.38
N GLY A 424 0.34 19.27 7.00
CA GLY A 424 1.64 18.78 7.44
C GLY A 424 1.57 17.55 8.33
N PHE A 425 2.55 17.45 9.24
CA PHE A 425 2.60 16.37 10.21
C PHE A 425 1.83 16.77 11.47
N GLU A 426 0.90 15.91 11.85
CA GLU A 426 -0.04 16.08 12.93
C GLU A 426 0.01 14.85 13.84
N MET A 427 -0.53 14.99 15.05
CA MET A 427 -0.53 13.87 15.98
C MET A 427 -1.75 13.89 16.89
N LEU A 428 -2.39 12.74 17.00
CA LEU A 428 -3.38 12.46 18.04
C LEU A 428 -2.73 11.62 19.14
N LEU A 429 -2.85 12.12 20.37
CA LEU A 429 -2.36 11.49 21.60
C LEU A 429 -3.57 11.16 22.47
N ALA A 430 -3.77 9.89 22.77
CA ALA A 430 -4.82 9.45 23.69
C ALA A 430 -4.21 8.75 24.89
N TYR A 431 -4.70 9.10 26.07
CA TYR A 431 -4.28 8.55 27.34
C TYR A 431 -5.48 8.02 28.10
N ALA A 432 -5.30 6.95 28.85
CA ALA A 432 -6.30 6.45 29.79
C ALA A 432 -5.68 6.18 31.16
N THR A 433 -6.41 6.51 32.22
CA THR A 433 -6.09 6.13 33.61
C THR A 433 -7.34 5.58 34.30
N GLU A 434 -7.20 4.67 35.26
CA GLU A 434 -8.31 4.23 36.12
C GLU A 434 -8.79 5.36 37.07
N GLY A 435 -7.95 6.38 37.29
CA GLY A 435 -8.26 7.55 38.13
C GLY A 435 -8.59 8.81 37.32
N ASN A 436 -8.03 9.94 37.74
CA ASN A 436 -8.20 11.25 37.09
C ASN A 436 -6.84 11.81 36.69
N PHE A 437 -6.80 12.46 35.54
CA PHE A 437 -5.60 13.16 35.11
C PHE A 437 -5.39 14.44 35.93
N LYS A 438 -4.12 14.85 36.05
CA LYS A 438 -3.79 16.20 36.54
C LYS A 438 -4.37 17.25 35.58
N PRO A 439 -4.93 18.36 36.08
CA PRO A 439 -5.49 19.41 35.23
C PRO A 439 -4.39 20.06 34.40
N ILE A 440 -4.72 20.48 33.18
CA ILE A 440 -3.88 21.33 32.34
C ILE A 440 -4.36 22.77 32.58
N GLU A 441 -3.58 23.57 33.28
CA GLU A 441 -4.03 24.90 33.75
C GLU A 441 -4.06 25.96 32.64
N LYS A 442 -3.12 25.88 31.69
CA LYS A 442 -2.99 26.86 30.61
C LYS A 442 -3.87 26.49 29.42
N THR A 443 -5.15 26.80 29.52
CA THR A 443 -6.13 26.56 28.44
C THR A 443 -6.92 27.82 28.06
N GLN A 444 -7.36 27.87 26.81
CA GLN A 444 -8.24 28.92 26.29
C GLN A 444 -9.36 28.31 25.44
N GLU A 445 -10.60 28.69 25.70
CA GLU A 445 -11.74 28.35 24.85
C GLU A 445 -11.79 29.28 23.63
N GLN A 446 -11.78 28.72 22.43
CA GLN A 446 -11.93 29.46 21.18
C GLN A 446 -12.73 28.65 20.17
N ASN A 447 -13.79 29.24 19.61
CA ASN A 447 -14.65 28.61 18.60
C ASN A 447 -15.24 27.23 19.02
N GLY A 448 -15.49 27.04 20.33
CA GLY A 448 -16.00 25.78 20.86
C GLY A 448 -14.95 24.68 21.02
N PHE A 449 -13.66 25.04 20.97
CA PHE A 449 -12.53 24.15 21.24
C PHE A 449 -11.69 24.66 22.42
N THR A 450 -11.25 23.73 23.27
CA THR A 450 -10.25 24.02 24.31
C THR A 450 -8.83 23.94 23.73
N PHE A 451 -8.21 25.09 23.47
CA PHE A 451 -6.80 25.19 23.12
C PHE A 451 -5.93 25.09 24.37
N ILE A 452 -4.83 24.35 24.29
CA ILE A 452 -3.81 24.27 25.31
C ILE A 452 -2.66 25.21 24.92
N LEU A 453 -2.37 26.18 25.81
CA LEU A 453 -1.37 27.22 25.59
C LEU A 453 0.03 26.84 26.11
N ASP A 454 0.18 25.65 26.70
CA ASP A 454 1.47 25.10 27.11
C ASP A 454 2.19 24.40 25.96
N ASP A 455 3.48 24.13 26.10
CA ASP A 455 4.21 23.34 25.11
C ASP A 455 3.86 21.85 25.21
N LEU A 456 3.99 21.14 24.09
CA LEU A 456 3.59 19.73 24.01
C LEU A 456 4.33 18.85 25.01
N LYS A 457 5.61 19.14 25.29
CA LYS A 457 6.39 18.34 26.23
C LYS A 457 5.80 18.44 27.63
N ASN A 458 5.45 19.64 28.08
CA ASN A 458 4.77 19.83 29.36
C ASN A 458 3.39 19.15 29.40
N VAL A 459 2.64 19.21 28.30
CA VAL A 459 1.32 18.55 28.20
C VAL A 459 1.43 17.04 28.30
N VAL A 460 2.37 16.43 27.57
CA VAL A 460 2.68 15.01 27.65
C VAL A 460 3.17 14.66 29.06
N ASP A 461 4.05 15.48 29.64
CA ASP A 461 4.60 15.27 30.96
C ASP A 461 3.50 15.30 32.03
N ILE A 462 2.63 16.30 32.06
CA ILE A 462 1.52 16.41 33.03
C ILE A 462 0.54 15.26 32.86
N THR A 463 0.22 14.88 31.62
CA THR A 463 -0.75 13.83 31.33
C THR A 463 -0.20 12.44 31.67
N ALA A 464 1.08 12.18 31.39
CA ALA A 464 1.75 10.92 31.67
C ALA A 464 2.21 10.76 33.15
N SER A 465 2.27 11.86 33.91
CA SER A 465 2.70 11.84 35.32
C SER A 465 1.52 11.74 36.28
N GLY A 466 0.61 10.78 36.05
CA GLY A 466 -0.52 10.50 36.96
C GLY A 466 -0.09 10.34 38.41
N ASN A 467 -1.04 10.30 39.34
CA ASN A 467 -0.71 10.01 40.74
C ASN A 467 0.13 8.72 40.81
N GLU A 468 1.20 8.66 41.61
CA GLU A 468 2.28 7.65 41.56
C GLU A 468 1.84 6.16 41.53
N LYS A 469 0.56 5.88 41.82
CA LYS A 469 -0.07 4.55 41.83
C LYS A 469 -0.86 4.21 40.55
N GLU A 470 -1.14 5.17 39.67
CA GLU A 470 -1.99 4.97 38.49
C GLU A 470 -1.16 4.57 37.27
N LYS A 471 -1.48 3.41 36.67
CA LYS A 471 -0.91 3.00 35.38
C LYS A 471 -1.66 3.74 34.27
N ILE A 472 -0.91 4.41 33.40
CA ILE A 472 -1.46 5.14 32.25
C ILE A 472 -1.27 4.30 30.99
N ALA A 473 -2.37 4.03 30.29
CA ALA A 473 -2.32 3.50 28.93
C ALA A 473 -2.20 4.65 27.94
N LYS A 474 -1.41 4.47 26.88
CA LYS A 474 -1.15 5.49 25.86
C LYS A 474 -1.36 4.89 24.48
N CYS A 475 -2.02 5.65 23.60
CA CYS A 475 -2.12 5.38 22.18
C CYS A 475 -1.73 6.65 21.42
N THR A 476 -1.01 6.50 20.31
CA THR A 476 -0.57 7.62 19.47
C THR A 476 -0.87 7.30 18.02
N ILE A 477 -1.50 8.25 17.32
CA ILE A 477 -1.81 8.16 15.90
C ILE A 477 -1.10 9.32 15.20
N PRO A 478 0.02 9.05 14.49
CA PRO A 478 0.61 10.00 13.57
C PRO A 478 -0.35 10.25 12.40
N ILE A 479 -0.49 11.52 12.00
CA ILE A 479 -1.39 11.92 10.92
C ILE A 479 -0.59 12.77 9.94
N THR A 480 -0.65 12.46 8.64
CA THR A 480 -0.11 13.30 7.58
C THR A 480 -1.26 13.92 6.78
N THR A 481 -1.39 15.25 6.83
CA THR A 481 -2.37 16.00 6.04
C THR A 481 -1.74 16.59 4.77
N GLN A 482 -2.51 16.62 3.68
CA GLN A 482 -2.05 17.08 2.37
C GLN A 482 -3.11 17.89 1.64
N ALA A 483 -2.68 18.81 0.77
CA ALA A 483 -3.59 19.49 -0.15
C ALA A 483 -4.27 18.50 -1.11
N LYS A 484 -5.41 18.90 -1.67
CA LYS A 484 -6.08 18.12 -2.72
C LYS A 484 -5.17 17.99 -3.95
N ARG A 485 -5.10 16.81 -4.56
CA ARG A 485 -4.38 16.66 -5.85
C ARG A 485 -5.07 17.51 -6.91
N LYS A 486 -4.30 18.32 -7.63
CA LYS A 486 -4.80 18.92 -8.88
C LYS A 486 -4.98 17.79 -9.88
N VAL A 487 -6.24 17.51 -10.24
CA VAL A 487 -6.55 16.60 -11.34
C VAL A 487 -6.11 17.30 -12.62
N PHE A 488 -5.17 16.69 -13.33
CA PHE A 488 -4.70 17.17 -14.64
C PHE A 488 -5.52 16.52 -15.75
#